data_AF-A0A1G8FM96-F1
#
_entry.id   AF-A0A1G8FM96-F1
#
_cell.length_a   1.000
_cell.length_b   1.000
_cell.length_c   1.000
_cell.angle_alpha   90.00
_cell.angle_beta   90.00
_cell.angle_gamma   90.00
#
_symmetry.space_group_name_H-M   'P 1'
#
loop_
_entity.id
_entity.type
_entity.pdbx_description
1 polymer ?
#
loop_
_entity_poly.entity_id
_entity_poly.type
_entity_poly.pdbx_seq_one_letter_code
_entity_poly.pdbx_strand_id
1 'polypeptide(L)'
;AKGKVEVQAHADNVELTAQKSLLLASVTEKIQAAAQQEILLTSGGAYIRIKDGNIEIHAPGKLDFKGADHAFSGPTRMDVTNPAFKDMPTRRLMLNTMASPSATSVVPAGMPYKLYADGALVKQGVFDKTGQLPIDHQVTTQKYTLEMANGDKHEIPVPGEYRDPANGALANQGFQFHETLPDGDTPAPDRAVHRQYYSDLLNPPSDA
;
A
#
# COMPACT_ATOMS: atom_id res chain seq x y z
N ALA A 1 -21.62 -12.59 27.68
CA ALA A 1 -21.92 -12.16 26.30
C ALA A 1 -21.13 -13.04 25.32
N LYS A 2 -21.60 -13.21 24.08
CA LYS A 2 -20.92 -13.99 23.02
C LYS A 2 -20.99 -13.20 21.72
N GLY A 3 -19.95 -13.28 20.89
CA GLY A 3 -19.91 -12.65 19.55
C GLY A 3 -18.65 -11.81 19.32
N LYS A 4 -18.29 -11.63 18.04
CA LYS A 4 -17.19 -10.75 17.59
C LYS A 4 -17.56 -9.30 17.88
N VAL A 5 -16.61 -8.54 18.43
CA VAL A 5 -16.69 -7.08 18.52
C VAL A 5 -15.68 -6.50 17.54
N GLU A 6 -16.13 -5.57 16.71
CA GLU A 6 -15.33 -4.93 15.67
C GLU A 6 -15.60 -3.42 15.69
N VAL A 7 -14.53 -2.64 15.73
CA VAL A 7 -14.57 -1.18 15.71
C VAL A 7 -13.73 -0.72 14.53
N GLN A 8 -14.35 0.02 13.61
CA GLN A 8 -13.71 0.49 12.38
C GLN A 8 -14.08 1.96 12.13
N ALA A 9 -13.09 2.76 11.73
CA ALA A 9 -13.29 4.10 11.20
C ALA A 9 -12.66 4.14 9.79
N HIS A 10 -13.48 4.29 8.76
CA HIS A 10 -13.03 4.17 7.36
C HIS A 10 -12.44 5.46 6.78
N ALA A 11 -12.85 6.61 7.32
CA ALA A 11 -12.47 7.93 6.82
C ALA A 11 -11.88 8.83 7.90
N ASP A 12 -11.79 8.35 9.15
CA ASP A 12 -11.33 9.14 10.29
C ASP A 12 -10.58 8.26 11.30
N ASN A 13 -10.09 8.85 12.38
CA ASN A 13 -9.31 8.18 13.41
C ASN A 13 -10.17 7.42 14.42
N VAL A 14 -9.54 6.44 15.09
CA VAL A 14 -10.06 5.85 16.33
C VAL A 14 -9.11 6.25 17.45
N GLU A 15 -9.61 6.99 18.45
CA GLU A 15 -8.83 7.40 19.62
C GLU A 15 -9.33 6.66 20.87
N LEU A 16 -8.41 6.04 21.61
CA LEU A 16 -8.69 5.40 22.90
C LEU A 16 -7.82 6.05 23.98
N THR A 17 -8.43 6.94 24.76
CA THR A 17 -7.73 7.68 25.82
C THR A 17 -8.32 7.32 27.19
N ALA A 18 -7.45 7.09 28.17
CA ALA A 18 -7.83 6.75 29.54
C ALA A 18 -7.02 7.58 30.55
N GLN A 19 -7.68 8.14 31.56
CA GLN A 19 -7.00 8.90 32.62
C GLN A 19 -6.06 8.03 33.48
N LYS A 20 -6.37 6.73 33.60
CA LYS A 20 -5.59 5.78 34.40
C LYS A 20 -4.84 4.80 33.48
N SER A 21 -5.44 3.65 33.22
CA SER A 21 -4.79 2.54 32.53
C SER A 21 -5.63 2.05 31.36
N LEU A 22 -4.97 1.72 30.26
CA LEU A 22 -5.51 0.91 29.18
C LEU A 22 -4.81 -0.46 29.21
N LEU A 23 -5.60 -1.54 29.28
CA LEU A 23 -5.09 -2.91 29.22
C LEU A 23 -5.57 -3.55 27.92
N LEU A 24 -4.61 -3.89 27.04
CA LEU A 24 -4.86 -4.70 25.85
C LEU A 24 -4.35 -6.11 26.10
N ALA A 25 -5.25 -7.09 26.17
CA ALA A 25 -4.93 -8.48 26.47
C ALA A 25 -5.73 -9.44 25.57
N SER A 26 -5.09 -10.52 25.13
CA SER A 26 -5.75 -11.68 24.52
C SER A 26 -5.53 -12.89 25.44
N VAL A 27 -6.62 -13.57 25.83
CA VAL A 27 -6.57 -14.65 26.82
C VAL A 27 -6.16 -15.99 26.20
N THR A 28 -6.58 -16.25 24.96
CA THR A 28 -6.43 -17.56 24.32
C THR A 28 -5.58 -17.53 23.06
N GLU A 29 -5.36 -16.36 22.45
CA GLU A 29 -4.74 -16.26 21.13
C GLU A 29 -3.66 -15.16 21.11
N LYS A 30 -3.78 -14.19 20.19
CA LYS A 30 -2.74 -13.21 19.86
C LYS A 30 -3.27 -11.78 19.90
N ILE A 31 -2.37 -10.82 20.07
CA ILE A 31 -2.58 -9.40 19.77
C ILE A 31 -1.81 -9.11 18.49
N GLN A 32 -2.47 -8.52 17.50
CA GLN A 32 -1.86 -8.16 16.22
C GLN A 32 -2.05 -6.66 16.00
N ALA A 33 -0.94 -5.96 15.74
CA ALA A 33 -0.91 -4.55 15.37
C ALA A 33 -0.19 -4.41 14.03
N ALA A 34 -0.81 -3.68 13.11
CA ALA A 34 -0.23 -3.34 11.81
C ALA A 34 -0.62 -1.92 11.44
N ALA A 35 0.31 -1.24 10.77
CA ALA A 35 0.11 0.10 10.24
C ALA A 35 0.81 0.23 8.89
N GLN A 36 0.26 1.06 8.00
CA GLN A 36 0.88 1.38 6.71
C GLN A 36 2.11 2.29 6.89
N GLN A 37 2.03 3.26 7.81
CA GLN A 37 3.03 4.32 7.97
C GLN A 37 3.96 4.07 9.16
N GLU A 38 3.41 3.96 10.38
CA GLU A 38 4.23 3.88 11.59
C GLU A 38 3.48 3.17 12.72
N ILE A 39 4.21 2.37 13.49
CA ILE A 39 3.81 1.94 14.84
C ILE A 39 4.80 2.57 15.82
N LEU A 40 4.30 3.41 16.72
CA LEU A 40 5.10 4.08 17.74
C LEU A 40 4.58 3.74 19.13
N LEU A 41 5.45 3.17 19.97
CA LEU A 41 5.18 2.88 21.38
C LEU A 41 6.11 3.73 22.24
N THR A 42 5.58 4.65 23.02
CA THR A 42 6.36 5.62 23.81
C THR A 42 6.04 5.56 25.29
N SER A 43 7.07 5.71 26.14
CA SER A 43 6.89 5.88 27.59
C SER A 43 8.11 6.55 28.21
N GLY A 44 7.91 7.62 29.00
CA GLY A 44 8.99 8.27 29.77
C GLY A 44 10.19 8.72 28.93
N GLY A 45 9.99 9.09 27.66
CA GLY A 45 11.06 9.46 26.71
C GLY A 45 11.73 8.29 25.99
N ALA A 46 11.46 7.04 26.37
CA ALA A 46 11.84 5.85 25.60
C ALA A 46 10.79 5.54 24.53
N TYR A 47 11.22 4.94 23.41
CA TYR A 47 10.31 4.51 22.36
C TYR A 47 10.78 3.28 21.58
N ILE A 48 9.80 2.56 21.03
CA ILE A 48 9.96 1.56 19.99
C ILE A 48 9.19 2.04 18.77
N ARG A 49 9.86 2.10 17.61
CA ARG A 49 9.28 2.62 16.37
C ARG A 49 9.51 1.64 15.23
N ILE A 50 8.44 1.33 14.50
CA ILE A 50 8.47 0.52 13.29
C ILE A 50 8.03 1.41 12.14
N LYS A 51 8.94 1.73 11.22
CA LYS A 51 8.70 2.64 10.09
C LYS A 51 9.69 2.39 8.95
N ASP A 52 9.20 2.46 7.71
CA ASP A 52 10.03 2.33 6.48
C ASP A 52 10.89 1.05 6.45
N GLY A 53 10.38 -0.05 7.04
CA GLY A 53 11.10 -1.31 7.17
C GLY A 53 12.16 -1.36 8.27
N ASN A 54 12.35 -0.28 9.03
CA ASN A 54 13.27 -0.18 10.15
C ASN A 54 12.57 -0.41 11.48
N ILE A 55 13.32 -0.96 12.44
CA ILE A 55 12.92 -1.05 13.85
C ILE A 55 13.93 -0.22 14.65
N GLU A 56 13.44 0.80 15.34
CA GLU A 56 14.24 1.66 16.21
C GLU A 56 13.83 1.45 17.67
N ILE A 57 14.82 1.27 18.55
CA ILE A 57 14.62 1.09 19.99
C ILE A 57 15.52 2.08 20.71
N HIS A 58 14.96 3.19 21.17
CA HIS A 58 15.71 4.26 21.83
C HIS A 58 15.22 4.47 23.26
N ALA A 59 16.13 4.73 24.18
CA ALA A 59 15.82 5.08 25.55
C ALA A 59 16.86 6.06 26.12
N PRO A 60 16.46 7.02 26.97
CA PRO A 60 17.39 7.88 27.69
C PRO A 60 18.14 7.13 28.81
N GLY A 61 17.58 6.01 29.28
CA GLY A 61 18.17 5.13 30.27
C GLY A 61 18.82 3.88 29.65
N LYS A 62 18.85 2.80 30.43
CA LYS A 62 19.42 1.52 30.02
C LYS A 62 18.43 0.74 29.13
N LEU A 63 18.93 0.19 28.01
CA LEU A 63 18.31 -0.93 27.31
C LEU A 63 18.86 -2.24 27.90
N ASP A 64 17.99 -3.11 28.44
CA ASP A 64 18.38 -4.36 29.11
C ASP A 64 17.84 -5.57 28.33
N PHE A 65 18.70 -6.23 27.54
CA PHE A 65 18.35 -7.41 26.76
C PHE A 65 18.82 -8.68 27.49
N LYS A 66 17.89 -9.55 27.88
CA LYS A 66 18.18 -10.82 28.55
C LYS A 66 17.76 -11.99 27.68
N GLY A 67 18.71 -12.85 27.33
CA GLY A 67 18.50 -14.04 26.53
C GLY A 67 19.72 -14.95 26.59
N ALA A 68 19.54 -16.24 26.26
CA ALA A 68 20.66 -17.18 26.18
C ALA A 68 21.53 -16.93 24.93
N ASP A 69 20.95 -16.37 23.87
CA ASP A 69 21.62 -16.09 22.60
C ASP A 69 20.95 -14.89 21.89
N HIS A 70 21.74 -14.06 21.20
CA HIS A 70 21.29 -12.92 20.38
C HIS A 70 22.00 -12.96 19.01
N ALA A 71 21.39 -13.61 18.03
CA ALA A 71 21.94 -13.72 16.68
C ALA A 71 21.50 -12.56 15.77
N PHE A 72 22.47 -11.88 15.16
CA PHE A 72 22.26 -10.83 14.16
C PHE A 72 22.74 -11.31 12.79
N SER A 73 21.91 -12.10 12.09
CA SER A 73 22.24 -12.79 10.84
C SER A 73 22.05 -11.96 9.56
N GLY A 74 21.82 -10.66 9.70
CA GLY A 74 21.53 -9.75 8.60
C GLY A 74 20.03 -9.51 8.39
N PRO A 75 19.66 -8.67 7.41
CA PRO A 75 18.29 -8.25 7.20
C PRO A 75 17.41 -9.40 6.69
N THR A 76 16.15 -9.41 7.14
CA THR A 76 15.10 -10.30 6.63
C THR A 76 13.79 -9.51 6.53
N ARG A 77 12.80 -10.05 5.82
CA ARG A 77 11.48 -9.43 5.67
C ARG A 77 10.37 -10.47 5.79
N MET A 78 9.18 -10.02 6.17
CA MET A 78 7.97 -10.82 6.23
C MET A 78 7.04 -10.39 5.10
N ASP A 79 6.80 -11.26 4.13
CA ASP A 79 5.95 -10.94 2.98
C ASP A 79 4.46 -10.97 3.33
N VAL A 80 3.64 -10.25 2.58
CA VAL A 80 2.16 -10.17 2.75
C VAL A 80 1.44 -11.51 2.64
N THR A 81 2.08 -12.52 2.03
CA THR A 81 1.57 -13.90 1.95
C THR A 81 1.84 -14.70 3.22
N ASN A 82 2.52 -14.14 4.21
CA ASN A 82 2.80 -14.84 5.45
C ASN A 82 1.48 -15.17 6.19
N PRO A 83 1.31 -16.39 6.73
CA PRO A 83 0.11 -16.79 7.46
C PRO A 83 -0.33 -15.83 8.58
N ALA A 84 0.61 -15.08 9.19
CA ALA A 84 0.27 -14.10 10.21
C ALA A 84 -0.63 -12.96 9.69
N PHE A 85 -0.56 -12.64 8.39
CA PHE A 85 -1.37 -11.59 7.77
C PHE A 85 -2.75 -12.06 7.31
N LYS A 86 -3.05 -13.36 7.35
CA LYS A 86 -4.28 -13.95 6.81
C LYS A 86 -5.55 -13.36 7.41
N ASP A 87 -5.53 -13.06 8.71
CA ASP A 87 -6.70 -12.58 9.46
C ASP A 87 -6.72 -11.05 9.61
N MET A 88 -5.79 -10.34 8.97
CA MET A 88 -5.78 -8.88 9.02
C MET A 88 -6.95 -8.32 8.21
N PRO A 89 -7.55 -7.20 8.66
CA PRO A 89 -8.64 -6.57 7.92
C PRO A 89 -8.14 -6.13 6.55
N THR A 90 -8.89 -6.50 5.52
CA THR A 90 -8.64 -6.07 4.15
C THR A 90 -9.65 -5.00 3.74
N ARG A 91 -9.22 -4.11 2.84
CA ARG A 91 -10.11 -3.17 2.15
C ARG A 91 -10.27 -3.63 0.71
N ARG A 92 -11.48 -3.52 0.17
CA ARG A 92 -11.69 -3.84 -1.25
C ARG A 92 -11.09 -2.74 -2.11
N LEU A 93 -10.04 -3.08 -2.84
CA LEU A 93 -9.43 -2.24 -3.87
C LEU A 93 -9.89 -2.76 -5.24
N MET A 94 -10.24 -1.86 -6.15
CA MET A 94 -10.57 -2.21 -7.53
C MET A 94 -9.51 -1.62 -8.44
N LEU A 95 -8.75 -2.48 -9.11
CA LEU A 95 -7.87 -2.06 -10.19
C LEU A 95 -8.66 -2.07 -11.49
N ASN A 96 -8.65 -0.94 -12.21
CA ASN A 96 -9.30 -0.81 -13.51
C ASN A 96 -8.23 -0.63 -14.59
N THR A 97 -8.11 -1.59 -15.50
CA THR A 97 -7.16 -1.52 -16.62
C THR A 97 -7.57 -0.52 -17.70
N MET A 98 -8.80 -0.01 -17.64
CA MET A 98 -9.40 0.97 -18.56
C MET A 98 -9.39 2.39 -17.99
N ALA A 99 -8.79 2.62 -16.81
CA ALA A 99 -8.82 3.95 -16.20
C ALA A 99 -8.03 4.97 -17.04
N SER A 100 -7.00 4.55 -17.77
CA SER A 100 -6.19 5.48 -18.56
C SER A 100 -6.93 5.96 -19.80
N PRO A 101 -6.96 7.27 -20.07
CA PRO A 101 -7.44 7.79 -21.35
C PRO A 101 -6.56 7.40 -22.55
N SER A 102 -5.34 6.92 -22.29
CA SER A 102 -4.47 6.31 -23.30
C SER A 102 -4.77 4.82 -23.50
N ALA A 103 -5.68 4.23 -22.73
CA ALA A 103 -6.09 2.86 -22.94
C ALA A 103 -6.79 2.75 -24.29
N THR A 104 -6.34 1.81 -25.13
CA THR A 104 -6.81 1.61 -26.51
C THR A 104 -8.27 1.13 -26.60
N SER A 105 -9.05 1.21 -25.51
CA SER A 105 -10.39 0.65 -25.35
C SER A 105 -10.49 -0.87 -25.58
N VAL A 106 -9.35 -1.56 -25.69
CA VAL A 106 -9.30 -3.02 -25.80
C VAL A 106 -9.14 -3.57 -24.39
N VAL A 107 -10.24 -4.12 -23.86
CA VAL A 107 -10.15 -4.95 -22.66
C VAL A 107 -9.25 -6.13 -23.00
N PRO A 108 -8.23 -6.46 -22.19
CA PRO A 108 -7.44 -7.67 -22.39
C PRO A 108 -8.26 -8.90 -21.97
N ALA A 109 -9.53 -8.99 -22.38
CA ALA A 109 -10.43 -10.08 -22.06
C ALA A 109 -9.84 -11.38 -22.60
N GLY A 110 -9.68 -12.37 -21.73
CA GLY A 110 -8.98 -13.60 -22.09
C GLY A 110 -7.46 -13.55 -21.89
N MET A 111 -6.87 -12.40 -21.51
CA MET A 111 -5.46 -12.29 -21.21
C MET A 111 -5.14 -12.80 -19.80
N PRO A 112 -4.22 -13.76 -19.66
CA PRO A 112 -3.74 -14.19 -18.35
C PRO A 112 -2.92 -13.09 -17.67
N TYR A 113 -3.03 -13.02 -16.34
CA TYR A 113 -2.28 -12.09 -15.50
C TYR A 113 -1.77 -12.75 -14.23
N LYS A 114 -0.71 -12.16 -13.68
CA LYS A 114 -0.20 -12.38 -12.33
C LYS A 114 -0.14 -11.04 -11.61
N LEU A 115 -0.63 -11.01 -10.38
CA LEU A 115 -0.61 -9.85 -9.51
C LEU A 115 0.29 -10.15 -8.32
N TYR A 116 1.29 -9.31 -8.14
CA TYR A 116 2.22 -9.35 -7.04
C TYR A 116 1.95 -8.19 -6.08
N ALA A 117 2.12 -8.41 -4.78
CA ALA A 117 2.10 -7.39 -3.74
C ALA A 117 3.46 -7.43 -3.03
N ASP A 118 4.20 -6.32 -3.06
CA ASP A 118 5.57 -6.21 -2.54
C ASP A 118 6.53 -7.33 -3.02
N GLY A 119 6.27 -7.85 -4.22
CA GLY A 119 7.01 -8.92 -4.89
C GLY A 119 6.48 -10.34 -4.62
N ALA A 120 5.53 -10.53 -3.71
CA ALA A 120 4.89 -11.81 -3.46
C ALA A 120 3.67 -12.01 -4.36
N LEU A 121 3.53 -13.17 -5.00
CA LEU A 121 2.37 -13.47 -5.87
C LEU A 121 1.11 -13.60 -5.01
N VAL A 122 0.14 -12.70 -5.19
CA VAL A 122 -1.11 -12.68 -4.41
C VAL A 122 -2.33 -13.11 -5.21
N LYS A 123 -2.30 -13.00 -6.54
CA LYS A 123 -3.41 -13.42 -7.40
C LYS A 123 -2.92 -13.76 -8.80
N GLN A 124 -3.58 -14.70 -9.46
CA GLN A 124 -3.38 -14.98 -10.88
C GLN A 124 -4.70 -15.42 -11.49
N GLY A 125 -4.88 -15.18 -12.79
CA GLY A 125 -6.11 -15.53 -13.48
C GLY A 125 -6.13 -15.02 -14.90
N VAL A 126 -7.34 -14.89 -15.44
CA VAL A 126 -7.60 -14.38 -16.78
C VAL A 126 -8.53 -13.18 -16.64
N PHE A 127 -8.25 -12.09 -17.34
CA PHE A 127 -9.11 -10.91 -17.34
C PHE A 127 -10.46 -11.23 -17.98
N ASP A 128 -11.53 -10.72 -17.35
CA ASP A 128 -12.87 -10.79 -17.90
C ASP A 128 -13.13 -9.65 -18.90
N LYS A 129 -14.36 -9.58 -19.42
CA LYS A 129 -14.78 -8.52 -20.36
C LYS A 129 -14.89 -7.13 -19.74
N THR A 130 -14.78 -7.00 -18.42
CA THR A 130 -14.91 -5.72 -17.71
C THR A 130 -13.56 -5.03 -17.51
N GLY A 131 -12.45 -5.79 -17.54
CA GLY A 131 -11.11 -5.25 -17.23
C GLY A 131 -10.94 -4.84 -15.77
N GLN A 132 -11.90 -5.18 -14.90
CA GLN A 132 -11.84 -4.88 -13.48
C GLN A 132 -11.19 -6.02 -12.71
N LEU A 133 -10.30 -5.68 -11.80
CA LEU A 133 -9.62 -6.64 -10.93
C LEU A 133 -9.85 -6.27 -9.47
N PRO A 134 -10.79 -6.96 -8.77
CA PRO A 134 -10.97 -6.77 -7.34
C PRO A 134 -9.81 -7.41 -6.56
N ILE A 135 -9.31 -6.68 -5.57
CA ILE A 135 -8.17 -7.03 -4.73
C ILE A 135 -8.57 -6.82 -3.28
N ASP A 136 -8.35 -7.82 -2.44
CA ASP A 136 -8.46 -7.67 -0.99
C ASP A 136 -7.15 -7.06 -0.48
N HIS A 137 -7.14 -5.72 -0.39
CA HIS A 137 -5.94 -4.95 -0.08
C HIS A 137 -5.65 -4.98 1.42
N GLN A 138 -4.43 -5.42 1.76
CA GLN A 138 -3.89 -5.35 3.11
C GLN A 138 -3.18 -4.01 3.34
N VAL A 139 -3.42 -3.38 4.49
CA VAL A 139 -2.84 -2.09 4.90
C VAL A 139 -1.33 -2.09 5.12
N THR A 140 -0.65 -3.20 4.89
CA THR A 140 0.80 -3.30 4.91
C THR A 140 1.39 -3.31 3.50
N THR A 141 0.56 -3.49 2.47
CA THR A 141 1.00 -3.56 1.08
C THR A 141 1.40 -2.17 0.58
N GLN A 142 2.63 -2.03 0.09
CA GLN A 142 3.14 -0.74 -0.41
C GLN A 142 3.05 -0.61 -1.92
N LYS A 143 3.15 -1.72 -2.66
CA LYS A 143 3.11 -1.74 -4.12
C LYS A 143 2.43 -3.00 -4.66
N TYR A 144 1.64 -2.82 -5.72
CA TYR A 144 1.22 -3.91 -6.59
C TYR A 144 2.00 -3.91 -7.90
N THR A 145 2.29 -5.09 -8.43
CA THR A 145 2.83 -5.27 -9.78
C THR A 145 1.92 -6.22 -10.54
N LEU A 146 1.30 -5.72 -11.60
CA LEU A 146 0.49 -6.52 -12.52
C LEU A 146 1.35 -6.91 -13.72
N GLU A 147 1.54 -8.21 -13.93
CA GLU A 147 2.25 -8.79 -15.07
C GLU A 147 1.24 -9.52 -15.97
N MET A 148 1.18 -9.10 -17.23
CA MET A 148 0.30 -9.69 -18.25
C MET A 148 1.08 -10.67 -19.13
N ALA A 149 0.40 -11.67 -19.68
CA ALA A 149 1.05 -12.75 -20.44
C ALA A 149 1.75 -12.29 -21.74
N ASN A 150 1.40 -11.11 -22.26
CA ASN A 150 2.10 -10.49 -23.38
C ASN A 150 3.45 -9.86 -23.00
N GLY A 151 3.82 -9.89 -21.72
CA GLY A 151 5.06 -9.33 -21.19
C GLY A 151 4.91 -7.93 -20.59
N ASP A 152 3.75 -7.30 -20.71
CA ASP A 152 3.51 -5.97 -20.15
C ASP A 152 3.47 -6.02 -18.62
N LYS A 153 4.13 -5.05 -17.98
CA LYS A 153 4.19 -4.91 -16.52
C LYS A 153 3.74 -3.53 -16.09
N HIS A 154 2.81 -3.48 -15.15
CA HIS A 154 2.33 -2.25 -14.54
C HIS A 154 2.67 -2.23 -13.05
N GLU A 155 3.39 -1.20 -12.63
CA GLU A 155 3.62 -0.93 -11.21
C GLU A 155 2.58 0.05 -10.70
N ILE A 156 1.90 -0.33 -9.62
CA ILE A 156 0.84 0.44 -9.00
C ILE A 156 1.28 0.70 -7.56
N PRO A 157 1.82 1.89 -7.27
CA PRO A 157 2.15 2.26 -5.91
C PRO A 157 0.87 2.39 -5.08
N VAL A 158 0.94 2.02 -3.80
CA VAL A 158 -0.11 2.28 -2.81
C VAL A 158 0.42 3.37 -1.86
N PRO A 159 0.42 4.65 -2.27
CA PRO A 159 0.90 5.71 -1.40
C PRO A 159 -0.08 5.88 -0.23
N GLY A 160 0.45 5.94 0.99
CA GLY A 160 -0.33 6.34 2.17
C GLY A 160 -0.84 7.78 2.05
N GLU A 161 -0.02 8.68 1.50
CA GLU A 161 -0.38 10.03 1.07
C GLU A 161 0.33 10.35 -0.25
N TYR A 162 -0.38 10.98 -1.19
CA TYR A 162 0.25 11.53 -2.38
C TYR A 162 1.02 12.81 -2.01
N ARG A 163 2.27 12.95 -2.49
CA ARG A 163 3.05 14.19 -2.33
C ARG A 163 2.30 15.43 -2.87
N ASP A 164 1.46 15.23 -3.88
CA ASP A 164 0.51 16.20 -4.40
C ASP A 164 -0.86 15.50 -4.55
N PRO A 165 -1.86 15.85 -3.71
CA PRO A 165 -3.18 15.25 -3.74
C PRO A 165 -3.92 15.39 -5.07
N ALA A 166 -3.75 16.53 -5.78
CA ALA A 166 -4.41 16.77 -7.07
C ALA A 166 -3.85 15.83 -8.13
N ASN A 167 -2.53 15.62 -8.13
CA ASN A 167 -1.89 14.63 -8.98
C ASN A 167 -2.21 13.19 -8.59
N GLY A 168 -2.46 12.93 -7.32
CA GLY A 168 -2.96 11.64 -6.84
C GLY A 168 -4.34 11.30 -7.40
N ALA A 169 -5.23 12.29 -7.47
CA ALA A 169 -6.55 12.12 -8.08
C ALA A 169 -6.43 11.78 -9.58
N LEU A 170 -5.58 12.48 -10.33
CA LEU A 170 -5.33 12.18 -11.74
C LEU A 170 -4.66 10.79 -11.94
N ALA A 171 -3.71 10.42 -11.09
CA ALA A 171 -3.10 9.08 -11.15
C ALA A 171 -4.12 7.96 -10.88
N ASN A 172 -5.01 8.16 -9.91
CA ASN A 172 -6.12 7.23 -9.62
C ASN A 172 -7.13 7.15 -10.77
N GLN A 173 -7.27 8.21 -11.55
CA GLN A 173 -8.04 8.25 -12.79
C GLN A 173 -7.26 7.68 -13.99
N GLY A 174 -6.14 6.98 -13.77
CA GLY A 174 -5.43 6.27 -14.82
C GLY A 174 -4.50 7.12 -15.69
N PHE A 175 -4.28 8.40 -15.36
CA PHE A 175 -3.22 9.20 -15.98
C PHE A 175 -1.84 8.75 -15.47
N GLN A 176 -1.37 7.61 -15.98
CA GLN A 176 -0.06 7.06 -15.67
C GLN A 176 1.03 7.81 -16.45
N PHE A 177 2.16 8.08 -15.79
CA PHE A 177 3.36 8.59 -16.46
C PHE A 177 4.28 7.40 -16.72
N HIS A 178 4.55 7.10 -17.98
CA HIS A 178 5.54 6.08 -18.36
C HIS A 178 6.92 6.74 -18.38
N GLU A 179 7.81 6.36 -17.45
CA GLU A 179 9.22 6.75 -17.54
C GLU A 179 9.83 6.06 -18.76
N THR A 180 9.93 6.77 -19.89
CA THR A 180 10.94 6.42 -20.88
C THR A 180 12.30 6.81 -20.30
N LEU A 181 13.30 5.95 -20.49
CA LEU A 181 14.69 6.25 -20.15
C LEU A 181 15.03 7.67 -20.66
N PRO A 182 15.72 8.51 -19.85
CA PRO A 182 16.10 9.84 -20.29
C PRO A 182 16.97 9.71 -21.55
N ASP A 183 16.49 10.28 -22.66
CA ASP A 183 17.27 10.42 -23.87
C ASP A 183 18.12 11.69 -23.71
N GLY A 184 19.37 11.51 -23.30
CA GLY A 184 20.34 12.59 -23.11
C GLY A 184 19.99 13.62 -22.02
N ASP A 185 20.79 14.68 -21.99
CA ASP A 185 20.95 15.74 -20.97
C ASP A 185 19.68 16.58 -20.62
N THR A 186 18.49 16.09 -20.94
CA THR A 186 17.23 16.77 -20.67
C THR A 186 16.69 16.32 -19.31
N PRO A 187 16.43 17.24 -18.36
CA PRO A 187 15.78 16.89 -17.11
C PRO A 187 14.45 16.19 -17.41
N ALA A 188 14.21 15.06 -16.76
CA ALA A 188 12.94 14.33 -16.91
C ALA A 188 11.77 15.29 -16.62
N PRO A 189 10.76 15.39 -17.50
CA PRO A 189 9.65 16.30 -17.30
C PRO A 189 8.92 15.99 -16.00
N ASP A 190 8.43 17.03 -15.31
CA ASP A 190 7.69 16.87 -14.07
C ASP A 190 6.43 16.02 -14.30
N ARG A 191 6.34 14.90 -13.57
CA ARG A 191 5.22 13.95 -13.60
C ARG A 191 3.88 14.67 -13.42
N ALA A 192 3.87 15.72 -12.61
CA ALA A 192 2.70 16.53 -12.30
C ALA A 192 2.15 17.28 -13.51
N VAL A 193 3.04 17.93 -14.24
CA VAL A 193 2.72 18.77 -15.40
C VAL A 193 2.21 17.90 -16.56
N HIS A 194 2.79 16.71 -16.74
CA HIS A 194 2.35 15.77 -17.77
C HIS A 194 0.90 15.29 -17.56
N ARG A 195 0.54 14.90 -16.34
CA ARG A 195 -0.82 14.42 -16.04
C ARG A 195 -1.87 15.50 -16.23
N GLN A 196 -1.60 16.71 -15.75
CA GLN A 196 -2.50 17.85 -15.90
C GLN A 196 -2.70 18.20 -17.39
N TYR A 197 -1.61 18.27 -18.17
CA TYR A 197 -1.68 18.56 -19.60
C TYR A 197 -2.55 17.56 -20.37
N TYR A 198 -2.39 16.25 -20.10
CA TYR A 198 -3.23 15.23 -20.72
C TYR A 198 -4.69 15.32 -20.26
N SER A 199 -4.93 15.60 -18.98
CA SER A 199 -6.29 15.81 -18.47
C SER A 199 -6.98 16.98 -19.18
N ASP A 200 -6.29 18.10 -19.38
CA ASP A 200 -6.82 19.30 -20.01
C ASP A 200 -7.09 19.08 -21.51
N LEU A 201 -6.23 18.33 -22.22
CA LEU A 201 -6.44 17.96 -23.62
C LEU A 201 -7.67 17.07 -23.84
N LEU A 202 -7.93 16.17 -22.89
CA LEU A 202 -9.01 15.18 -23.00
C LEU A 202 -10.34 15.68 -22.42
N ASN A 203 -10.28 16.68 -21.54
CA ASN A 203 -11.43 17.33 -20.94
C ASN A 203 -11.33 18.85 -21.15
N PRO A 204 -11.40 19.34 -22.40
CA PRO A 204 -11.31 20.77 -22.67
C PRO A 204 -12.44 21.52 -21.95
N PRO A 205 -12.19 22.72 -21.41
CA PRO A 205 -13.22 23.54 -20.80
C PRO A 205 -14.36 23.80 -21.81
N SER A 206 -15.60 23.78 -21.34
CA SER A 206 -16.81 23.86 -22.16
C SER A 206 -17.03 25.19 -22.89
N ASP A 207 -16.08 26.13 -22.81
CA ASP A 207 -16.12 27.45 -23.45
C ASP A 207 -15.04 27.56 -24.54
N ALA A 208 -15.19 26.78 -25.61
CA ALA A 208 -14.46 26.95 -26.88
C ALA A 208 -15.44 26.91 -28.06
#